data_AF-A0A947MA07-F1
#
_entry.id   AF-A0A947MA07-F1
#
_cell.length_a   1.000
_cell.length_b   1.000
_cell.length_c   1.000
_cell.angle_alpha   90.00
_cell.angle_beta   90.00
_cell.angle_gamma   90.00
#
_symmetry.space_group_name_H-M   'P 1'
#
loop_
_entity.id
_entity.type
_entity.pdbx_description
1 polymer ?
#
loop_
_entity_poly.entity_id
_entity_poly.type
_entity_poly.pdbx_seq_one_letter_code
_entity_poly.pdbx_strand_id
1 'polypeptide(L)'
;MSIQAPAAEPISIETALLSPGAIDKALSQRTQSLPAVLSQSDVLLYRRIFSLQELGQWAAADREIAKLKDQVLMGHVLYQRYMHPTAYRSTYEDLRGWMEAYADHPEATRVYGLAMKRKPANAKAPVEPVSGFLAGNGVETLAVFDRINVSARAAQLTRDKSASGTFRQVSELVRKGSPSSALELLDGNLKAKAGPVAFAVAQSEVAAGYYLAGDDKKALEMARESLPRTGTESTMAAWIGGLSSWRLGKYDEAAKMFERVALDSSSADWTISAGAYWASRAHLVSRRPAEATRWLARAATFPTTFYGLLARRALGVETPVNLTEPALTDADIRRFMAQPNARRAFALVQLNMIDMAELELRKLYPRLDPAMGPALLAIAGRANMAGLTLRLASRLQTETGERFTLGLFPMPHWEPPEGFTVDRALLFSIMRQESGFDARAQSGSGARGLMQLMPQTALFIATDREYNGRDRSDLLDPQLNLALGQRYVQHLIDHAPFSGNLFLVVASYNAGPGNVGRWMKEVDHRNDPLLFIESIPSRETRMFVERVVANFWTYRMRLGQPSPSLEQVASGQWPMYESFEALKDLPAKVQPVSLTR
;
A
#
# COMPACT_ATOMS: atom_id res chain seq x y z
N MET A 1 -60.45 35.04 -13.23
CA MET A 1 -59.70 34.17 -12.29
C MET A 1 -58.61 33.46 -13.08
N SER A 2 -57.37 33.88 -12.93
CA SER A 2 -56.17 33.09 -13.22
C SER A 2 -55.05 33.69 -12.39
N ILE A 3 -54.66 32.95 -11.34
CA ILE A 3 -53.57 33.31 -10.44
C ILE A 3 -52.28 32.90 -11.13
N GLN A 4 -51.45 33.87 -11.49
CA GLN A 4 -50.07 33.66 -11.94
C GLN A 4 -49.19 33.42 -10.70
N ALA A 5 -48.57 32.24 -10.62
CA ALA A 5 -47.52 31.94 -9.67
C ALA A 5 -46.21 32.64 -10.10
N PRO A 6 -45.42 33.20 -9.17
CA PRO A 6 -44.16 33.86 -9.51
C PRO A 6 -43.09 32.84 -9.88
N ALA A 7 -42.26 33.20 -10.87
CA ALA A 7 -41.13 32.42 -11.34
C ALA A 7 -40.06 32.27 -10.22
N ALA A 8 -39.59 31.04 -10.02
CA ALA A 8 -38.47 30.75 -9.14
C ALA A 8 -37.16 31.20 -9.79
N GLU A 9 -36.38 32.02 -9.08
CA GLU A 9 -35.02 32.37 -9.48
C GLU A 9 -34.10 31.14 -9.42
N PRO A 10 -33.16 30.98 -10.37
CA PRO A 10 -32.19 29.90 -10.33
C PRO A 10 -31.18 30.13 -9.20
N ILE A 11 -31.13 29.18 -8.27
CA ILE A 11 -30.11 29.12 -7.21
C ILE A 11 -28.76 28.87 -7.89
N SER A 12 -27.90 29.89 -7.91
CA SER A 12 -26.48 29.76 -8.22
C SER A 12 -25.80 28.94 -7.12
N ILE A 13 -25.38 27.72 -7.45
CA ILE A 13 -24.51 26.92 -6.59
C ILE A 13 -23.10 27.50 -6.74
N GLU A 14 -22.75 28.45 -5.85
CA GLU A 14 -21.35 28.77 -5.60
C GLU A 14 -20.69 27.58 -4.91
N THR A 15 -19.80 26.90 -5.63
CA THR A 15 -18.96 25.83 -5.12
C THR A 15 -17.96 26.41 -4.12
N ALA A 16 -18.33 26.51 -2.85
CA ALA A 16 -17.45 26.98 -1.79
C ALA A 16 -16.28 26.00 -1.60
N LEU A 17 -15.07 26.48 -1.92
CA LEU A 17 -13.78 25.84 -1.64
C LEU A 17 -13.65 25.55 -0.14
N LEU A 18 -13.53 24.27 0.23
CA LEU A 18 -13.23 23.89 1.61
C LEU A 18 -11.74 24.12 1.88
N SER A 19 -11.43 25.16 2.67
CA SER A 19 -10.10 25.39 3.24
C SER A 19 -9.65 24.21 4.15
N PRO A 20 -8.34 23.96 4.34
CA PRO A 20 -7.82 22.83 5.13
C PRO A 20 -8.48 22.65 6.51
N GLY A 21 -8.73 23.74 7.25
CA GLY A 21 -9.41 23.69 8.54
C GLY A 21 -10.90 23.27 8.50
N ALA A 22 -11.55 23.36 7.34
CA ALA A 22 -12.92 22.88 7.15
C ALA A 22 -12.96 21.35 6.97
N ILE A 23 -11.91 20.77 6.37
CA ILE A 23 -11.70 19.32 6.32
C ILE A 23 -11.48 18.78 7.74
N ASP A 24 -10.60 19.41 8.53
CA ASP A 24 -10.32 18.96 9.90
C ASP A 24 -11.52 19.09 10.85
N LYS A 25 -12.35 20.12 10.68
CA LYS A 25 -13.61 20.29 11.42
C LYS A 25 -14.66 19.25 11.04
N ALA A 26 -14.83 18.95 9.75
CA ALA A 26 -15.73 17.89 9.27
C ALA A 26 -15.25 16.49 9.70
N LEU A 27 -13.94 16.26 9.72
CA LEU A 27 -13.31 15.02 10.17
C LEU A 27 -13.41 14.81 11.69
N SER A 28 -13.24 15.88 12.47
CA SER A 28 -13.46 15.84 13.93
C SER A 28 -14.93 15.56 14.29
N GLN A 29 -15.88 16.09 13.51
CA GLN A 29 -17.32 15.79 13.65
C GLN A 29 -17.65 14.33 13.29
N ARG A 30 -16.89 13.70 12.38
CA ARG A 30 -17.09 12.29 11.99
C ARG A 30 -16.71 11.32 13.11
N THR A 31 -15.63 11.57 13.85
CA THR A 31 -15.26 10.73 15.01
C THR A 31 -16.28 10.85 16.15
N GLN A 32 -16.94 12.02 16.30
CA GLN A 32 -18.04 12.21 17.25
C GLN A 32 -19.31 11.37 16.92
N SER A 33 -19.39 10.76 15.74
CA SER A 33 -20.54 9.92 15.35
C SER A 33 -20.44 8.45 15.80
N LEU A 34 -19.35 8.06 16.47
CA LEU A 34 -19.21 6.70 17.03
C LEU A 34 -19.80 6.64 18.46
N PRO A 35 -20.33 5.47 18.89
CA PRO A 35 -20.95 5.33 20.20
C PRO A 35 -20.00 5.66 21.35
N ALA A 36 -20.46 6.46 22.31
CA ALA A 36 -19.79 6.62 23.59
C ALA A 36 -20.14 5.45 24.51
N VAL A 37 -19.14 4.64 24.88
CA VAL A 37 -19.30 3.50 25.80
C VAL A 37 -19.07 3.95 27.23
N LEU A 38 -17.98 4.67 27.46
CA LEU A 38 -17.54 5.13 28.76
C LEU A 38 -18.09 6.51 29.11
N SER A 39 -18.32 6.72 30.41
CA SER A 39 -18.54 8.05 30.97
C SER A 39 -17.27 8.91 30.87
N GLN A 40 -17.40 10.24 30.86
CA GLN A 40 -16.23 11.14 30.86
C GLN A 40 -15.33 10.90 32.09
N SER A 41 -15.90 10.56 33.25
CA SER A 41 -15.14 10.17 34.43
C SER A 41 -14.31 8.91 34.22
N ASP A 42 -14.89 7.86 33.62
CA ASP A 42 -14.15 6.61 33.36
C ASP A 42 -13.06 6.80 32.30
N VAL A 43 -13.30 7.65 31.28
CA VAL A 43 -12.26 8.00 30.29
C VAL A 43 -11.04 8.61 30.97
N LEU A 44 -11.23 9.57 31.88
CA LEU A 44 -10.13 10.19 32.64
C LEU A 44 -9.43 9.19 33.56
N LEU A 45 -10.21 8.34 34.25
CA LEU A 45 -9.66 7.30 35.12
C LEU A 45 -8.79 6.31 34.32
N TYR A 46 -9.30 5.78 33.20
CA TYR A 46 -8.51 4.86 32.38
C TYR A 46 -7.24 5.49 31.84
N ARG A 47 -7.29 6.72 31.31
CA ARG A 47 -6.06 7.43 30.85
C ARG A 47 -5.03 7.53 31.96
N ARG A 48 -5.48 7.85 33.19
CA ARG A 48 -4.60 7.91 34.36
C ARG A 48 -4.06 6.53 34.73
N ILE A 49 -4.89 5.49 34.72
CA ILE A 49 -4.48 4.11 35.01
C ILE A 49 -3.39 3.65 34.05
N PHE A 50 -3.59 3.78 32.72
CA PHE A 50 -2.60 3.38 31.73
C PHE A 50 -1.28 4.14 31.91
N SER A 51 -1.33 5.45 32.18
CA SER A 51 -0.12 6.26 32.42
C SER A 51 0.62 5.87 33.71
N LEU A 52 -0.10 5.65 34.81
CA LEU A 52 0.50 5.22 36.08
C LEU A 52 1.17 3.84 35.94
N GLN A 53 0.53 2.93 35.20
CA GLN A 53 1.07 1.59 34.96
C GLN A 53 2.30 1.59 34.06
N GLU A 54 2.36 2.46 33.05
CA GLU A 54 3.56 2.66 32.23
C GLU A 54 4.77 3.09 33.08
N LEU A 55 4.53 3.84 34.16
CA LEU A 55 5.54 4.28 35.12
C LEU A 55 5.78 3.28 36.26
N GLY A 56 5.13 2.12 36.25
CA GLY A 56 5.23 1.12 37.32
C GLY A 56 4.57 1.51 38.66
N GLN A 57 3.70 2.52 38.68
CA GLN A 57 3.07 3.04 39.90
C GLN A 57 1.80 2.26 40.28
N TRP A 58 1.97 0.99 40.65
CA TRP A 58 0.87 0.02 40.85
C TRP A 58 -0.17 0.45 41.90
N ALA A 59 0.26 0.82 43.10
CA ALA A 59 -0.66 1.20 44.17
C ALA A 59 -1.48 2.46 43.84
N ALA A 60 -0.93 3.38 43.04
CA ALA A 60 -1.67 4.53 42.55
C ALA A 60 -2.68 4.10 41.47
N ALA A 61 -2.27 3.25 40.53
CA ALA A 61 -3.15 2.70 39.51
C ALA A 61 -4.33 1.93 40.15
N ASP A 62 -4.09 1.13 41.18
CA ASP A 62 -5.13 0.36 41.89
C ASP A 62 -6.18 1.25 42.57
N ARG A 63 -5.75 2.39 43.13
CA ARG A 63 -6.68 3.40 43.69
C ARG A 63 -7.57 4.02 42.62
N GLU A 64 -7.06 4.20 41.40
CA GLU A 64 -7.87 4.71 40.30
C GLU A 64 -8.77 3.61 39.71
N ILE A 65 -8.28 2.37 39.60
CA ILE A 65 -9.06 1.19 39.19
C ILE A 65 -10.29 0.99 40.10
N ALA A 66 -10.13 1.16 41.42
CA ALA A 66 -11.22 1.04 42.38
C ALA A 66 -12.36 2.06 42.20
N LYS A 67 -12.13 3.14 41.44
CA LYS A 67 -13.14 4.19 41.15
C LYS A 67 -13.88 3.96 39.84
N LEU A 68 -13.43 3.03 38.99
CA LEU A 68 -14.05 2.77 37.69
C LEU A 68 -15.49 2.27 37.87
N LYS A 69 -16.42 2.83 37.10
CA LYS A 69 -17.81 2.38 37.06
C LYS A 69 -18.05 1.34 35.97
N ASP A 70 -17.44 1.55 34.81
CA ASP A 70 -17.40 0.59 33.71
C ASP A 70 -15.99 -0.02 33.63
N GLN A 71 -15.91 -1.35 33.67
CA GLN A 71 -14.67 -2.13 33.64
C GLN A 71 -14.37 -2.74 32.26
N VAL A 72 -15.04 -2.28 31.19
CA VAL A 72 -14.91 -2.84 29.83
C VAL A 72 -13.47 -2.95 29.32
N LEU A 73 -12.55 -2.06 29.74
CA LEU A 73 -11.14 -2.09 29.32
C LEU A 73 -10.20 -2.82 30.30
N MET A 74 -10.73 -3.51 31.32
CA MET A 74 -9.89 -4.15 32.34
C MET A 74 -8.93 -5.20 31.76
N GLY A 75 -9.33 -5.90 30.69
CA GLY A 75 -8.44 -6.82 29.98
C GLY A 75 -7.17 -6.16 29.46
N HIS A 76 -7.26 -4.95 28.87
CA HIS A 76 -6.09 -4.19 28.42
C HIS A 76 -5.28 -3.59 29.58
N VAL A 77 -5.96 -3.13 30.64
CA VAL A 77 -5.29 -2.62 31.86
C VAL A 77 -4.42 -3.71 32.48
N LEU A 78 -4.97 -4.91 32.66
CA LEU A 78 -4.25 -6.05 33.21
C LEU A 78 -3.18 -6.55 32.26
N TYR A 79 -3.43 -6.53 30.94
CA TYR A 79 -2.41 -6.87 29.96
C TYR A 79 -1.17 -5.98 30.07
N GLN A 80 -1.33 -4.65 30.13
CA GLN A 80 -0.22 -3.71 30.27
C GLN A 80 0.59 -4.01 31.54
N ARG A 81 -0.08 -4.27 32.67
CA ARG A 81 0.58 -4.66 33.92
C ARG A 81 1.34 -5.97 33.78
N TYR A 82 0.68 -7.02 33.32
CA TYR A 82 1.24 -8.37 33.30
C TYR A 82 2.36 -8.57 32.28
N MET A 83 2.41 -7.70 31.27
CA MET A 83 3.43 -7.66 30.23
C MET A 83 4.41 -6.48 30.39
N HIS A 84 4.36 -5.77 31.51
CA HIS A 84 5.26 -4.65 31.75
C HIS A 84 6.73 -5.12 31.66
N PRO A 85 7.61 -4.44 30.94
CA PRO A 85 8.94 -4.96 30.61
C PRO A 85 9.86 -5.14 31.81
N THR A 86 9.76 -4.26 32.82
CA THR A 86 10.72 -4.20 33.94
C THR A 86 10.10 -4.18 35.34
N ALA A 87 9.01 -3.43 35.54
CA ALA A 87 8.44 -3.16 36.86
C ALA A 87 7.37 -4.15 37.38
N TYR A 88 6.96 -5.16 36.60
CA TYR A 88 6.02 -6.19 37.07
C TYR A 88 6.36 -7.57 36.51
N ARG A 89 6.25 -8.60 37.34
CA ARG A 89 6.47 -9.99 36.96
C ARG A 89 5.24 -10.82 37.30
N SER A 90 4.43 -11.10 36.27
CA SER A 90 3.21 -11.90 36.37
C SER A 90 3.44 -13.34 36.86
N THR A 91 2.55 -13.84 37.71
CA THR A 91 2.53 -15.25 38.09
C THR A 91 1.87 -16.11 37.02
N TYR A 92 1.95 -17.43 37.13
CA TYR A 92 1.20 -18.32 36.24
C TYR A 92 -0.32 -18.15 36.46
N GLU A 93 -0.73 -17.99 37.71
CA GLU A 93 -2.11 -17.78 38.13
C GLU A 93 -2.69 -16.48 37.58
N ASP A 94 -1.92 -15.39 37.59
CA ASP A 94 -2.31 -14.10 36.97
C ASP A 94 -2.65 -14.29 35.50
N LEU A 95 -1.76 -14.97 34.76
CA LEU A 95 -1.89 -15.17 33.32
C LEU A 95 -3.01 -16.17 33.00
N ARG A 96 -3.18 -17.21 33.82
CA ARG A 96 -4.28 -18.18 33.67
C ARG A 96 -5.63 -17.51 33.89
N GLY A 97 -5.76 -16.74 34.97
CA GLY A 97 -6.98 -15.99 35.28
C GLY A 97 -7.30 -14.94 34.21
N TRP A 98 -6.28 -14.27 33.66
CA TRP A 98 -6.46 -13.38 32.52
C TRP A 98 -7.01 -14.13 31.30
N MET A 99 -6.45 -15.30 30.96
CA MET A 99 -6.95 -16.10 29.84
C MET A 99 -8.37 -16.61 30.06
N GLU A 100 -8.75 -16.95 31.30
CA GLU A 100 -10.12 -17.35 31.65
C GLU A 100 -11.13 -16.22 31.39
N ALA A 101 -10.75 -14.96 31.61
CA ALA A 101 -11.64 -13.81 31.42
C ALA A 101 -11.54 -13.13 30.03
N TYR A 102 -10.40 -13.22 29.35
CA TYR A 102 -10.03 -12.35 28.23
C TYR A 102 -9.42 -13.11 27.03
N ALA A 103 -9.72 -14.40 26.86
CA ALA A 103 -9.23 -15.18 25.71
C ALA A 103 -9.64 -14.61 24.32
N ASP A 104 -10.65 -13.73 24.27
CA ASP A 104 -11.13 -13.07 23.05
C ASP A 104 -10.36 -11.78 22.69
N HIS A 105 -9.44 -11.32 23.56
CA HIS A 105 -8.62 -10.14 23.31
C HIS A 105 -7.58 -10.39 22.20
N PRO A 106 -7.15 -9.33 21.47
CA PRO A 106 -6.12 -9.45 20.45
C PRO A 106 -4.77 -9.91 21.01
N GLU A 107 -4.48 -9.62 22.28
CA GLU A 107 -3.21 -9.97 22.91
C GLU A 107 -3.16 -11.38 23.52
N ALA A 108 -4.28 -12.09 23.49
CA ALA A 108 -4.45 -13.38 24.16
C ALA A 108 -3.41 -14.44 23.74
N THR A 109 -2.99 -14.45 22.47
CA THR A 109 -1.92 -15.35 22.01
C THR A 109 -0.59 -15.12 22.73
N ARG A 110 -0.24 -13.86 23.02
CA ARG A 110 0.99 -13.52 23.74
C ARG A 110 0.87 -13.89 25.22
N VAL A 111 -0.27 -13.63 25.84
CA VAL A 111 -0.55 -14.00 27.24
C VAL A 111 -0.51 -15.52 27.42
N TYR A 112 -1.19 -16.26 26.55
CA TYR A 112 -1.17 -17.73 26.53
C TYR A 112 0.24 -18.28 26.38
N GLY A 113 1.02 -17.75 25.42
CA GLY A 113 2.41 -18.18 25.21
C GLY A 113 3.29 -17.97 26.45
N LEU A 114 3.12 -16.86 27.18
CA LEU A 114 3.83 -16.62 28.44
C LEU A 114 3.32 -17.54 29.56
N ALA A 115 2.00 -17.75 29.66
CA ALA A 115 1.38 -18.62 30.64
C ALA A 115 1.90 -20.06 30.51
N MET A 116 1.96 -20.58 29.28
CA MET A 116 2.48 -21.92 29.00
C MET A 116 3.95 -22.08 29.39
N LYS A 117 4.78 -21.04 29.16
CA LYS A 117 6.19 -21.05 29.59
C LYS A 117 6.36 -21.04 31.11
N ARG A 118 5.40 -20.47 31.84
CA ARG A 118 5.42 -20.37 33.31
C ARG A 118 4.59 -21.46 34.01
N LYS A 119 3.94 -22.34 33.24
CA LYS A 119 3.03 -23.37 33.74
C LYS A 119 3.77 -24.39 34.62
N PRO A 120 3.38 -24.58 35.89
CA PRO A 120 3.87 -25.69 36.70
C PRO A 120 3.47 -27.04 36.09
N ALA A 121 4.29 -28.07 36.29
CA ALA A 121 4.07 -29.40 35.69
C ALA A 121 2.66 -29.95 35.95
N ASN A 122 2.15 -29.81 37.18
CA ASN A 122 0.87 -30.37 37.62
C ASN A 122 -0.33 -29.38 37.50
N ALA A 123 -0.11 -28.17 36.97
CA ALA A 123 -1.20 -27.21 36.79
C ALA A 123 -2.04 -27.55 35.55
N LYS A 124 -3.34 -27.19 35.55
CA LYS A 124 -4.20 -27.24 34.35
C LYS A 124 -3.65 -26.29 33.27
N ALA A 125 -3.99 -26.49 32.00
CA ALA A 125 -3.63 -25.51 30.96
C ALA A 125 -4.53 -24.26 31.06
N PRO A 126 -4.03 -23.06 30.72
CA PRO A 126 -4.88 -21.88 30.56
C PRO A 126 -5.85 -22.07 29.39
N VAL A 127 -6.96 -21.34 29.40
CA VAL A 127 -7.91 -21.28 28.27
C VAL A 127 -7.16 -20.86 27.01
N GLU A 128 -7.40 -21.52 25.89
CA GLU A 128 -6.76 -21.17 24.63
C GLU A 128 -7.31 -19.84 24.08
N PRO A 129 -6.47 -19.04 23.39
CA PRO A 129 -6.95 -17.83 22.72
C PRO A 129 -8.04 -18.17 21.71
N VAL A 130 -9.09 -17.35 21.67
CA VAL A 130 -10.10 -17.46 20.60
C VAL A 130 -9.38 -17.32 19.26
N SER A 131 -9.70 -18.16 18.29
CA SER A 131 -9.03 -18.15 16.98
C SER A 131 -9.44 -16.96 16.12
N GLY A 132 -8.68 -16.73 15.05
CA GLY A 132 -8.94 -15.67 14.08
C GLY A 132 -8.32 -14.31 14.45
N PHE A 133 -7.79 -13.65 13.43
CA PHE A 133 -7.36 -12.25 13.44
C PHE A 133 -7.24 -11.77 11.99
N LEU A 134 -7.70 -10.56 11.66
CA LEU A 134 -7.45 -9.94 10.36
C LEU A 134 -5.98 -9.46 10.30
N ALA A 135 -5.11 -10.36 9.88
CA ALA A 135 -3.66 -10.12 9.78
C ALA A 135 -3.29 -9.27 8.56
N GLY A 136 -2.08 -8.71 8.59
CA GLY A 136 -1.51 -7.94 7.48
C GLY A 136 -1.98 -6.48 7.40
N ASN A 137 -1.22 -5.67 6.69
CA ASN A 137 -1.51 -4.27 6.41
C ASN A 137 -1.49 -4.05 4.89
N GLY A 138 -2.02 -2.91 4.45
CA GLY A 138 -2.13 -2.63 3.03
C GLY A 138 -3.18 -3.48 2.32
N VAL A 139 -3.09 -3.51 0.98
CA VAL A 139 -4.01 -4.23 0.10
C VAL A 139 -3.61 -5.71 0.02
N GLU A 140 -4.55 -6.62 0.29
CA GLU A 140 -4.37 -8.10 0.23
C GLU A 140 -3.84 -8.55 -1.13
N THR A 141 -4.37 -7.95 -2.18
CA THR A 141 -4.02 -8.22 -3.58
C THR A 141 -2.72 -7.56 -4.04
N LEU A 142 -1.89 -7.06 -3.11
CA LEU A 142 -0.47 -6.79 -3.43
C LEU A 142 0.42 -8.04 -3.32
N ALA A 143 -0.16 -9.22 -3.15
CA ALA A 143 0.33 -10.40 -3.87
C ALA A 143 0.15 -10.21 -5.38
N VAL A 144 0.77 -9.16 -5.92
CA VAL A 144 1.24 -9.14 -7.31
C VAL A 144 2.34 -10.18 -7.34
N PHE A 145 1.95 -11.45 -7.43
CA PHE A 145 2.70 -12.31 -8.32
C PHE A 145 2.57 -11.64 -9.69
N ASP A 146 3.61 -10.88 -9.98
CA ASP A 146 4.35 -11.07 -11.21
C ASP A 146 4.35 -9.89 -12.19
N ARG A 147 5.39 -9.05 -12.11
CA ARG A 147 6.42 -9.06 -13.18
C ARG A 147 7.50 -10.15 -13.07
N ILE A 148 7.08 -11.25 -12.45
CA ILE A 148 7.58 -12.63 -12.39
C ILE A 148 8.63 -12.87 -11.30
N ASN A 149 8.21 -13.48 -10.17
CA ASN A 149 9.12 -14.18 -9.27
C ASN A 149 9.38 -15.54 -9.92
N VAL A 150 10.23 -15.48 -10.95
CA VAL A 150 10.38 -16.51 -11.96
C VAL A 150 10.86 -17.81 -11.35
N SER A 151 11.82 -17.75 -10.43
CA SER A 151 12.25 -18.94 -9.69
C SER A 151 11.19 -19.52 -8.78
N ALA A 152 10.39 -18.71 -8.08
CA ALA A 152 9.32 -19.25 -7.25
C ALA A 152 8.24 -19.95 -8.09
N ARG A 153 7.85 -19.34 -9.22
CA ARG A 153 6.89 -19.93 -10.16
C ARG A 153 7.46 -21.18 -10.84
N ALA A 154 8.69 -21.13 -11.33
CA ALA A 154 9.37 -22.27 -11.93
C ALA A 154 9.54 -23.43 -10.92
N ALA A 155 9.89 -23.12 -9.66
CA ALA A 155 9.99 -24.11 -8.59
C ALA A 155 8.64 -24.74 -8.23
N GLN A 156 7.54 -23.97 -8.24
CA GLN A 156 6.18 -24.51 -8.05
C GLN A 156 5.73 -25.42 -9.20
N LEU A 157 6.18 -25.13 -10.42
CA LEU A 157 5.83 -25.87 -11.64
C LEU A 157 6.62 -27.17 -11.79
N THR A 158 7.67 -27.38 -11.01
CA THR A 158 8.43 -28.62 -10.99
C THR A 158 8.25 -29.38 -9.68
N ARG A 159 8.19 -30.71 -9.76
CA ARG A 159 8.24 -31.58 -8.57
C ARG A 159 9.67 -31.94 -8.17
N ASP A 160 10.66 -31.54 -8.96
CA ASP A 160 12.07 -31.85 -8.74
C ASP A 160 12.74 -30.76 -7.88
N LYS A 161 13.25 -31.17 -6.71
CA LYS A 161 13.92 -30.27 -5.76
C LYS A 161 15.29 -29.78 -6.24
N SER A 162 16.00 -30.57 -7.04
CA SER A 162 17.30 -30.19 -7.62
C SER A 162 17.11 -29.13 -8.72
N ALA A 163 16.10 -29.30 -9.57
CA ALA A 163 15.70 -28.27 -10.54
C ALA A 163 15.29 -26.97 -9.84
N SER A 164 14.50 -27.05 -8.77
CA SER A 164 14.13 -25.90 -7.94
C SER A 164 15.34 -25.19 -7.30
N GLY A 165 16.38 -25.94 -6.94
CA GLY A 165 17.65 -25.38 -6.47
C GLY A 165 18.39 -24.63 -7.58
N THR A 166 18.45 -25.21 -8.76
CA THR A 166 19.10 -24.61 -9.94
C THR A 166 18.41 -23.33 -10.39
N PHE A 167 17.06 -23.29 -10.39
CA PHE A 167 16.32 -22.06 -10.72
C PHE A 167 16.61 -20.90 -9.74
N ARG A 168 16.80 -21.19 -8.45
CA ARG A 168 17.22 -20.16 -7.49
C ARG A 168 18.62 -19.62 -7.79
N GLN A 169 19.55 -20.48 -8.22
CA GLN A 169 20.88 -20.06 -8.65
C GLN A 169 20.82 -19.20 -9.93
N VAL A 170 19.98 -19.59 -10.90
CA VAL A 170 19.71 -18.80 -12.11
C VAL A 170 19.22 -17.39 -11.74
N SER A 171 18.20 -17.27 -10.89
CA SER A 171 17.71 -15.96 -10.43
C SER A 171 18.78 -15.14 -9.71
N GLU A 172 19.61 -15.78 -8.89
CA GLU A 172 20.68 -15.10 -8.17
C GLU A 172 21.74 -14.54 -9.14
N LEU A 173 22.14 -15.31 -10.15
CA LEU A 173 23.08 -14.89 -11.19
C LEU A 173 22.51 -13.75 -12.03
N VAL A 174 21.25 -13.84 -12.45
CA VAL A 174 20.57 -12.74 -13.16
C VAL A 174 20.53 -11.48 -12.31
N ARG A 175 20.19 -11.58 -11.02
CA ARG A 175 20.17 -10.44 -10.08
C ARG A 175 21.56 -9.82 -9.88
N LYS A 176 22.62 -10.59 -9.99
CA LYS A 176 24.03 -10.12 -9.94
C LYS A 176 24.51 -9.52 -11.27
N GLY A 177 23.69 -9.51 -12.31
CA GLY A 177 24.07 -9.02 -13.64
C GLY A 177 24.92 -10.01 -14.42
N SER A 178 24.80 -11.31 -14.16
CA SER A 178 25.55 -12.38 -14.84
C SER A 178 24.64 -13.31 -15.66
N PRO A 179 23.88 -12.79 -16.65
CA PRO A 179 22.93 -13.62 -17.43
C PRO A 179 23.60 -14.72 -18.24
N SER A 180 24.86 -14.55 -18.67
CA SER A 180 25.60 -15.60 -19.39
C SER A 180 25.91 -16.81 -18.52
N SER A 181 26.38 -16.60 -17.29
CA SER A 181 26.54 -17.70 -16.33
C SER A 181 25.21 -18.35 -15.95
N ALA A 182 24.13 -17.56 -15.91
CA ALA A 182 22.79 -18.11 -15.67
C ALA A 182 22.32 -19.01 -16.83
N LEU A 183 22.64 -18.63 -18.08
CA LEU A 183 22.34 -19.41 -19.28
C LEU A 183 23.06 -20.76 -19.28
N GLU A 184 24.30 -20.82 -18.80
CA GLU A 184 25.06 -22.08 -18.71
C GLU A 184 24.37 -23.14 -17.84
N LEU A 185 23.57 -22.72 -16.84
CA LEU A 185 22.80 -23.62 -16.00
C LEU A 185 21.52 -24.15 -16.68
N LEU A 186 21.07 -23.52 -17.78
CA LEU A 186 19.87 -23.90 -18.51
C LEU A 186 20.16 -24.93 -19.61
N ASP A 187 20.52 -26.15 -19.21
CA ASP A 187 20.86 -27.24 -20.12
C ASP A 187 19.68 -28.22 -20.40
N GLY A 188 19.93 -29.18 -21.30
CA GLY A 188 18.96 -30.21 -21.65
C GLY A 188 18.60 -31.16 -20.49
N ASN A 189 19.51 -31.35 -19.53
CA ASN A 189 19.30 -32.20 -18.35
C ASN A 189 18.32 -31.52 -17.38
N LEU A 190 18.52 -30.23 -17.12
CA LEU A 190 17.60 -29.42 -16.33
C LEU A 190 16.22 -29.39 -16.98
N LYS A 191 16.14 -29.22 -18.30
CA LYS A 191 14.86 -29.28 -19.03
C LYS A 191 14.14 -30.61 -18.86
N ALA A 192 14.88 -31.73 -18.97
CA ALA A 192 14.31 -33.06 -18.78
C ALA A 192 13.80 -33.29 -17.35
N LYS A 193 14.52 -32.80 -16.34
CA LYS A 193 14.12 -32.89 -14.92
C LYS A 193 12.96 -31.97 -14.56
N ALA A 194 13.05 -30.71 -14.96
CA ALA A 194 12.11 -29.67 -14.53
C ALA A 194 10.77 -29.75 -15.26
N GLY A 195 10.78 -30.26 -16.48
CA GLY A 195 9.68 -30.15 -17.43
C GLY A 195 9.79 -28.87 -18.27
N PRO A 196 9.20 -28.86 -19.48
CA PRO A 196 9.40 -27.80 -20.46
C PRO A 196 8.84 -26.44 -20.03
N VAL A 197 7.74 -26.43 -19.25
CA VAL A 197 7.11 -25.19 -18.77
C VAL A 197 7.99 -24.49 -17.73
N ALA A 198 8.39 -25.21 -16.67
CA ALA A 198 9.24 -24.66 -15.62
C ALA A 198 10.59 -24.17 -16.19
N PHE A 199 11.14 -24.91 -17.16
CA PHE A 199 12.35 -24.51 -17.87
C PHE A 199 12.15 -23.20 -18.67
N ALA A 200 11.06 -23.09 -19.44
CA ALA A 200 10.76 -21.88 -20.23
C ALA A 200 10.54 -20.64 -19.34
N VAL A 201 9.94 -20.83 -18.15
CA VAL A 201 9.82 -19.78 -17.14
C VAL A 201 11.21 -19.32 -16.71
N ALA A 202 12.11 -20.21 -16.29
CA ALA A 202 13.48 -19.84 -15.92
C ALA A 202 14.27 -19.19 -17.08
N GLN A 203 14.08 -19.67 -18.31
CA GLN A 203 14.70 -19.10 -19.51
C GLN A 203 14.27 -17.64 -19.75
N SER A 204 13.01 -17.31 -19.46
CA SER A 204 12.51 -15.95 -19.55
C SER A 204 13.14 -14.98 -18.53
N GLU A 205 13.62 -15.48 -17.38
CA GLU A 205 14.39 -14.68 -16.43
C GLU A 205 15.77 -14.32 -16.98
N VAL A 206 16.43 -15.28 -17.62
CA VAL A 206 17.74 -15.04 -18.26
C VAL A 206 17.59 -14.06 -19.42
N ALA A 207 16.51 -14.16 -20.20
CA ALA A 207 16.19 -13.16 -21.23
C ALA A 207 16.07 -11.74 -20.62
N ALA A 208 15.41 -11.61 -19.47
CA ALA A 208 15.32 -10.34 -18.74
C ALA A 208 16.69 -9.83 -18.28
N GLY A 209 17.57 -10.73 -17.84
CA GLY A 209 18.95 -10.40 -17.49
C GLY A 209 19.74 -9.81 -18.66
N TYR A 210 19.63 -10.40 -19.86
CA TYR A 210 20.25 -9.83 -21.06
C TYR A 210 19.67 -8.47 -21.45
N TYR A 211 18.35 -8.28 -21.32
CA TYR A 211 17.70 -6.99 -21.57
C TYR A 211 18.23 -5.89 -20.63
N LEU A 212 18.39 -6.21 -19.34
CA LEU A 212 18.94 -5.28 -18.35
C LEU A 212 20.43 -5.00 -18.58
N ALA A 213 21.18 -5.96 -19.13
CA ALA A 213 22.57 -5.78 -19.54
C ALA A 213 22.72 -5.00 -20.87
N GLY A 214 21.63 -4.65 -21.53
CA GLY A 214 21.63 -3.92 -22.82
C GLY A 214 21.85 -4.80 -24.06
N ASP A 215 21.89 -6.13 -23.91
CA ASP A 215 21.94 -7.05 -25.05
C ASP A 215 20.53 -7.41 -25.51
N ASP A 216 19.86 -6.44 -26.15
CA ASP A 216 18.48 -6.60 -26.61
C ASP A 216 18.35 -7.70 -27.69
N LYS A 217 19.42 -7.99 -28.45
CA LYS A 217 19.41 -9.05 -29.45
C LYS A 217 19.32 -10.42 -28.78
N LYS A 218 20.19 -10.69 -27.81
CA LYS A 218 20.17 -11.95 -27.06
C LYS A 218 18.92 -12.08 -26.21
N ALA A 219 18.48 -10.98 -25.58
CA ALA A 219 17.23 -10.94 -24.84
C ALA A 219 16.02 -11.33 -25.71
N LEU A 220 15.91 -10.76 -26.92
CA LEU A 220 14.84 -11.09 -27.85
C LEU A 220 14.91 -12.54 -28.35
N GLU A 221 16.11 -13.04 -28.69
CA GLU A 221 16.32 -14.43 -29.09
C GLU A 221 15.81 -15.39 -28.00
N MET A 222 16.26 -15.20 -26.76
CA MET A 222 15.85 -16.04 -25.64
C MET A 222 14.38 -15.91 -25.29
N ALA A 223 13.83 -14.69 -25.36
CA ALA A 223 12.40 -14.46 -25.17
C ALA A 223 11.57 -15.25 -26.19
N ARG A 224 11.95 -15.24 -27.46
CA ARG A 224 11.25 -16.02 -28.50
C ARG A 224 11.31 -17.52 -28.24
N GLU A 225 12.45 -18.04 -27.81
CA GLU A 225 12.61 -19.46 -27.46
C GLU A 225 11.79 -19.87 -26.23
N SER A 226 11.57 -18.94 -25.31
CA SER A 226 10.82 -19.14 -24.07
C SER A 226 9.30 -19.04 -24.26
N LEU A 227 8.84 -18.52 -25.40
CA LEU A 227 7.40 -18.43 -25.68
C LEU A 227 6.85 -19.82 -25.98
N PRO A 228 5.77 -20.25 -25.29
CA PRO A 228 5.18 -21.54 -25.56
C PRO A 228 4.64 -21.59 -27.00
N ARG A 229 4.79 -22.76 -27.64
CA ARG A 229 4.18 -23.02 -28.96
C ARG A 229 2.64 -23.05 -28.88
N THR A 230 2.09 -23.38 -27.72
CA THR A 230 0.65 -23.39 -27.40
C THR A 230 0.43 -22.94 -25.93
N GLY A 231 -0.56 -22.08 -25.67
CA GLY A 231 -0.93 -21.63 -24.30
C GLY A 231 -0.43 -20.23 -23.89
N THR A 232 -0.70 -19.86 -22.63
CA THR A 232 -0.54 -18.50 -22.05
C THR A 232 0.69 -18.33 -21.13
N GLU A 233 1.54 -19.35 -20.97
CA GLU A 233 2.36 -19.48 -19.75
C GLU A 233 3.73 -18.77 -19.73
N SER A 234 4.01 -17.81 -20.62
CA SER A 234 5.25 -17.01 -20.50
C SER A 234 5.04 -15.52 -20.78
N THR A 235 4.22 -14.90 -19.94
CA THR A 235 3.98 -13.45 -19.92
C THR A 235 5.29 -12.65 -19.75
N MET A 236 6.31 -13.19 -19.07
CA MET A 236 7.64 -12.54 -19.00
C MET A 236 8.31 -12.50 -20.36
N ALA A 237 8.34 -13.65 -21.05
CA ALA A 237 9.03 -13.74 -22.32
C ALA A 237 8.37 -12.80 -23.33
N ALA A 238 7.03 -12.73 -23.34
CA ALA A 238 6.31 -11.75 -24.13
C ALA A 238 6.66 -10.31 -23.71
N TRP A 239 6.68 -9.99 -22.42
CA TRP A 239 7.03 -8.66 -21.93
C TRP A 239 8.46 -8.23 -22.32
N ILE A 240 9.46 -9.06 -22.02
CA ILE A 240 10.87 -8.81 -22.33
C ILE A 240 11.11 -8.81 -23.84
N GLY A 241 10.49 -9.73 -24.58
CA GLY A 241 10.53 -9.74 -26.04
C GLY A 241 9.94 -8.46 -26.64
N GLY A 242 8.87 -7.93 -26.03
CA GLY A 242 8.26 -6.65 -26.40
C GLY A 242 9.20 -5.48 -26.19
N LEU A 243 9.77 -5.34 -24.99
CA LEU A 243 10.72 -4.27 -24.65
C LEU A 243 12.00 -4.35 -25.49
N SER A 244 12.55 -5.55 -25.67
CA SER A 244 13.75 -5.78 -26.50
C SER A 244 13.46 -5.45 -27.96
N SER A 245 12.30 -5.85 -28.49
CA SER A 245 11.88 -5.49 -29.86
C SER A 245 11.68 -3.98 -30.02
N TRP A 246 11.11 -3.32 -29.02
CA TRP A 246 10.96 -1.86 -28.99
C TRP A 246 12.31 -1.16 -29.07
N ARG A 247 13.29 -1.56 -28.25
CA ARG A 247 14.66 -1.05 -28.35
C ARG A 247 15.31 -1.40 -29.70
N LEU A 248 15.07 -2.58 -30.25
CA LEU A 248 15.60 -2.90 -31.59
C LEU A 248 14.90 -2.19 -32.76
N GLY A 249 13.90 -1.33 -32.49
CA GLY A 249 13.12 -0.65 -33.54
C GLY A 249 12.16 -1.58 -34.30
N LYS A 250 11.95 -2.80 -33.80
CA LYS A 250 11.06 -3.82 -34.38
C LYS A 250 9.65 -3.63 -33.83
N TYR A 251 9.05 -2.47 -34.08
CA TYR A 251 7.79 -2.05 -33.43
C TYR A 251 6.61 -3.00 -33.72
N ASP A 252 6.54 -3.60 -34.90
CA ASP A 252 5.52 -4.60 -35.23
C ASP A 252 5.63 -5.89 -34.42
N GLU A 253 6.86 -6.31 -34.14
CA GLU A 253 7.09 -7.45 -33.25
C GLU A 253 6.82 -7.07 -31.80
N ALA A 254 7.26 -5.87 -31.39
CA ALA A 254 6.99 -5.33 -30.07
C ALA A 254 5.49 -5.32 -29.78
N ALA A 255 4.68 -4.83 -30.72
CA ALA A 255 3.22 -4.83 -30.63
C ALA A 255 2.69 -6.25 -30.35
N LYS A 256 2.99 -7.24 -31.21
CA LYS A 256 2.52 -8.63 -31.05
C LYS A 256 2.92 -9.24 -29.70
N MET A 257 4.10 -8.92 -29.21
CA MET A 257 4.58 -9.39 -27.91
C MET A 257 3.79 -8.76 -26.76
N PHE A 258 3.55 -7.45 -26.78
CA PHE A 258 2.74 -6.77 -25.78
C PHE A 258 1.26 -7.16 -25.84
N GLU A 259 0.71 -7.45 -27.01
CA GLU A 259 -0.64 -7.98 -27.17
C GLU A 259 -0.81 -9.32 -26.47
N ARG A 260 0.19 -10.21 -26.54
CA ARG A 260 0.17 -11.49 -25.81
C ARG A 260 0.07 -11.26 -24.30
N VAL A 261 0.81 -10.28 -23.77
CA VAL A 261 0.70 -9.88 -22.36
C VAL A 261 -0.70 -9.34 -22.04
N ALA A 262 -1.24 -8.50 -22.92
CA ALA A 262 -2.56 -7.91 -22.74
C ALA A 262 -3.71 -8.91 -22.85
N LEU A 263 -3.51 -10.06 -23.51
CA LEU A 263 -4.53 -11.09 -23.72
C LEU A 263 -4.45 -12.23 -22.71
N ASP A 264 -3.40 -12.30 -21.89
CA ASP A 264 -3.30 -13.29 -20.83
C ASP A 264 -4.25 -12.95 -19.67
N SER A 265 -5.47 -13.49 -19.72
CA SER A 265 -6.48 -13.29 -18.69
C SER A 265 -6.15 -13.95 -17.35
N SER A 266 -5.08 -14.75 -17.27
CA SER A 266 -4.57 -15.31 -16.00
C SER A 266 -3.65 -14.34 -15.26
N SER A 267 -3.18 -13.29 -15.94
CA SER A 267 -2.35 -12.24 -15.36
C SER A 267 -3.16 -11.22 -14.56
N ALA A 268 -2.49 -10.52 -13.64
CA ALA A 268 -3.09 -9.41 -12.89
C ALA A 268 -3.43 -8.21 -13.79
N ASP A 269 -4.44 -7.43 -13.40
CA ASP A 269 -4.88 -6.19 -14.06
C ASP A 269 -3.73 -5.25 -14.42
N TRP A 270 -2.74 -5.11 -13.52
CA TRP A 270 -1.55 -4.28 -13.73
C TRP A 270 -0.74 -4.73 -14.94
N THR A 271 -0.54 -6.04 -15.09
CA THR A 271 0.22 -6.65 -16.19
C THR A 271 -0.56 -6.57 -17.50
N ILE A 272 -1.87 -6.88 -17.46
CA ILE A 272 -2.75 -6.77 -18.63
C ILE A 272 -2.79 -5.32 -19.15
N SER A 273 -2.98 -4.36 -18.25
CA SER A 273 -3.02 -2.94 -18.58
C SER A 273 -1.68 -2.42 -19.13
N ALA A 274 -0.56 -2.87 -18.56
CA ALA A 274 0.78 -2.56 -19.08
C ALA A 274 0.97 -3.09 -20.50
N GLY A 275 0.65 -4.37 -20.75
CA GLY A 275 0.70 -4.96 -22.08
C GLY A 275 -0.15 -4.20 -23.09
N ALA A 276 -1.39 -3.86 -22.71
CA ALA A 276 -2.29 -3.12 -23.58
C ALA A 276 -1.77 -1.70 -23.90
N TYR A 277 -1.23 -1.00 -22.91
CA TYR A 277 -0.68 0.34 -23.13
C TYR A 277 0.57 0.33 -24.03
N TRP A 278 1.50 -0.60 -23.79
CA TRP A 278 2.69 -0.72 -24.63
C TRP A 278 2.39 -1.25 -26.04
N ALA A 279 1.40 -2.14 -26.20
CA ALA A 279 0.87 -2.52 -27.51
C ALA A 279 0.31 -1.30 -28.25
N SER A 280 -0.44 -0.44 -27.57
CA SER A 280 -0.94 0.82 -28.13
C SER A 280 0.20 1.71 -28.65
N ARG A 281 1.24 1.92 -27.83
CA ARG A 281 2.41 2.70 -28.22
C ARG A 281 3.13 2.11 -29.43
N ALA A 282 3.30 0.79 -29.48
CA ALA A 282 3.94 0.10 -30.59
C ALA A 282 3.15 0.25 -31.90
N HIS A 283 1.83 0.09 -31.85
CA HIS A 283 0.98 0.32 -33.02
C HIS A 283 0.97 1.77 -33.48
N LEU A 284 1.02 2.74 -32.56
CA LEU A 284 1.07 4.16 -32.89
C LEU A 284 2.33 4.49 -33.70
N VAL A 285 3.51 4.03 -33.25
CA VAL A 285 4.79 4.21 -33.96
C VAL A 285 4.81 3.43 -35.28
N SER A 286 4.17 2.27 -35.34
CA SER A 286 3.95 1.49 -36.58
C SER A 286 2.88 2.08 -37.52
N ARG A 287 2.35 3.29 -37.26
CA ARG A 287 1.33 3.97 -38.07
C ARG A 287 0.01 3.18 -38.21
N ARG A 288 -0.40 2.48 -37.15
CA ARG A 288 -1.68 1.74 -37.04
C ARG A 288 -2.58 2.37 -35.96
N PRO A 289 -3.11 3.59 -36.17
CA PRO A 289 -3.84 4.33 -35.12
C PRO A 289 -5.13 3.64 -34.64
N ALA A 290 -5.80 2.86 -35.51
CA ALA A 290 -6.98 2.09 -35.11
C ALA A 290 -6.65 1.02 -34.06
N GLU A 291 -5.58 0.24 -34.30
CA GLU A 291 -5.08 -0.74 -33.33
C GLU A 291 -4.55 -0.05 -32.08
N ALA A 292 -3.83 1.08 -32.23
CA ALA A 292 -3.36 1.86 -31.10
C ALA A 292 -4.51 2.29 -30.18
N THR A 293 -5.60 2.81 -30.75
CA THR A 293 -6.79 3.23 -30.01
C THR A 293 -7.48 2.05 -29.33
N ARG A 294 -7.61 0.90 -30.02
CA ARG A 294 -8.20 -0.33 -29.45
C ARG A 294 -7.46 -0.78 -28.19
N TRP A 295 -6.13 -0.85 -28.26
CA TRP A 295 -5.31 -1.29 -27.13
C TRP A 295 -5.25 -0.24 -26.01
N LEU A 296 -5.28 1.04 -26.35
CA LEU A 296 -5.39 2.12 -25.36
C LEU A 296 -6.71 2.03 -24.59
N ALA A 297 -7.82 1.80 -25.30
CA ALA A 297 -9.14 1.59 -24.69
C ALA A 297 -9.16 0.37 -23.76
N ARG A 298 -8.49 -0.73 -24.14
CA ARG A 298 -8.31 -1.90 -23.25
C ARG A 298 -7.50 -1.55 -22.00
N ALA A 299 -6.41 -0.80 -22.12
CA ALA A 299 -5.65 -0.38 -20.94
C ALA A 299 -6.51 0.47 -19.98
N ALA A 300 -7.36 1.34 -20.54
CA ALA A 300 -8.24 2.25 -19.81
C ALA A 300 -9.37 1.56 -19.03
N THR A 301 -9.68 0.27 -19.28
CA THR A 301 -10.66 -0.49 -18.47
C THR A 301 -10.14 -0.84 -17.08
N PHE A 302 -8.86 -0.58 -16.80
CA PHE A 302 -8.22 -0.83 -15.50
C PHE A 302 -7.92 0.50 -14.77
N PRO A 303 -8.93 1.23 -14.27
CA PRO A 303 -8.82 2.64 -13.86
C PRO A 303 -7.95 2.90 -12.61
N THR A 304 -7.27 1.89 -12.08
CA THR A 304 -6.44 1.96 -10.86
C THR A 304 -4.99 1.62 -11.08
N THR A 305 -4.68 1.06 -12.25
CA THR A 305 -3.32 0.70 -12.60
C THR A 305 -2.62 1.93 -13.15
N PHE A 306 -1.30 1.96 -13.01
CA PHE A 306 -0.48 3.04 -13.54
C PHE A 306 -0.74 3.30 -15.03
N TYR A 307 -0.71 2.23 -15.85
CA TYR A 307 -0.98 2.32 -17.28
C TYR A 307 -2.45 2.56 -17.64
N GLY A 308 -3.39 2.14 -16.80
CA GLY A 308 -4.80 2.42 -17.02
C GLY A 308 -5.14 3.88 -16.77
N LEU A 309 -4.55 4.51 -15.75
CA LEU A 309 -4.66 5.95 -15.52
C LEU A 309 -4.08 6.76 -16.69
N LEU A 310 -2.91 6.35 -17.21
CA LEU A 310 -2.31 6.96 -18.40
C LEU A 310 -3.20 6.80 -19.63
N ALA A 311 -3.74 5.61 -19.86
CA ALA A 311 -4.63 5.35 -20.98
C ALA A 311 -5.91 6.18 -20.94
N ARG A 312 -6.54 6.29 -19.76
CA ARG A 312 -7.73 7.12 -19.56
C ARG A 312 -7.44 8.59 -19.82
N ARG A 313 -6.32 9.10 -19.28
CA ARG A 313 -5.87 10.47 -19.54
C ARG A 313 -5.63 10.71 -21.03
N ALA A 314 -4.93 9.80 -21.72
CA ALA A 314 -4.65 9.92 -23.14
C ALA A 314 -5.92 9.88 -24.02
N LEU A 315 -6.95 9.14 -23.60
CA LEU A 315 -8.26 9.09 -24.28
C LEU A 315 -9.18 10.27 -23.91
N GLY A 316 -8.79 11.14 -22.96
CA GLY A 316 -9.66 12.19 -22.44
C GLY A 316 -10.89 11.66 -21.68
N VAL A 317 -10.81 10.43 -21.14
CA VAL A 317 -11.91 9.81 -20.39
C VAL A 317 -11.67 10.03 -18.91
N GLU A 318 -12.68 10.54 -18.21
CA GLU A 318 -12.61 10.77 -16.76
C GLU A 318 -12.37 9.47 -16.00
N THR A 319 -11.54 9.49 -14.96
CA THR A 319 -11.36 8.33 -14.07
C THR A 319 -12.44 8.37 -12.98
N PRO A 320 -13.36 7.38 -12.93
CA PRO A 320 -14.41 7.37 -11.92
C PRO A 320 -13.80 7.15 -10.55
N VAL A 321 -14.01 8.12 -9.65
CA VAL A 321 -13.67 8.00 -8.23
C VAL A 321 -14.97 7.95 -7.44
N ASN A 322 -15.36 6.75 -6.99
CA ASN A 322 -16.54 6.62 -6.14
C ASN A 322 -16.21 7.11 -4.73
N LEU A 323 -16.66 8.33 -4.41
CA LEU A 323 -16.49 8.97 -3.11
C LEU A 323 -17.65 8.69 -2.15
N THR A 324 -18.45 7.66 -2.39
CA THR A 324 -19.54 7.26 -1.50
C THR A 324 -19.00 6.48 -0.31
N GLU A 325 -19.41 6.87 0.90
CA GLU A 325 -19.09 6.12 2.11
C GLU A 325 -20.08 4.99 2.33
N PRO A 326 -19.60 3.83 2.86
CA PRO A 326 -20.53 2.81 3.31
C PRO A 326 -21.48 3.39 4.37
N ALA A 327 -22.75 3.03 4.27
CA ALA A 327 -23.74 3.41 5.26
C ALA A 327 -23.38 2.78 6.62
N LEU A 328 -23.62 3.54 7.69
CA LEU A 328 -23.52 3.07 9.08
C LEU A 328 -24.82 3.47 9.79
N THR A 329 -25.73 2.51 9.93
CA THR A 329 -27.05 2.75 10.52
C THR A 329 -27.06 2.51 12.02
N ASP A 330 -28.08 2.99 12.72
CA ASP A 330 -28.27 2.71 14.14
C ASP A 330 -28.44 1.21 14.42
N ALA A 331 -28.99 0.45 13.47
CA ALA A 331 -29.11 -1.00 13.58
C ALA A 331 -27.73 -1.66 13.56
N ASP A 332 -26.84 -1.21 12.67
CA ASP A 332 -25.46 -1.69 12.61
C ASP A 332 -24.72 -1.37 13.90
N ILE A 333 -24.87 -0.14 14.41
CA ILE A 333 -24.29 0.29 15.68
C ILE A 333 -24.76 -0.60 16.83
N ARG A 334 -26.07 -0.91 16.93
CA ARG A 334 -26.59 -1.82 17.97
C ARG A 334 -25.98 -3.22 17.85
N ARG A 335 -25.80 -3.74 16.63
CA ARG A 335 -25.16 -5.05 16.39
C ARG A 335 -23.69 -5.05 16.82
N PHE A 336 -22.94 -3.99 16.54
CA PHE A 336 -21.56 -3.85 17.03
C PHE A 336 -21.50 -3.68 18.55
N MET A 337 -22.38 -2.89 19.14
CA MET A 337 -22.44 -2.69 20.59
C MET A 337 -22.80 -3.96 21.38
N ALA A 338 -23.32 -5.01 20.71
CA ALA A 338 -23.52 -6.34 21.28
C ALA A 338 -22.25 -7.21 21.27
N GLN A 339 -21.19 -6.82 20.53
CA GLN A 339 -19.93 -7.55 20.45
C GLN A 339 -18.92 -7.01 21.48
N PRO A 340 -18.34 -7.86 22.36
CA PRO A 340 -17.35 -7.42 23.36
C PRO A 340 -16.16 -6.67 22.75
N ASN A 341 -15.56 -7.21 21.68
CA ASN A 341 -14.45 -6.59 20.98
C ASN A 341 -14.80 -5.17 20.46
N ALA A 342 -15.98 -4.97 19.88
CA ALA A 342 -16.37 -3.65 19.37
C ALA A 342 -16.67 -2.65 20.49
N ARG A 343 -17.28 -3.07 21.59
CA ARG A 343 -17.44 -2.21 22.78
C ARG A 343 -16.10 -1.75 23.32
N ARG A 344 -15.11 -2.65 23.44
CA ARG A 344 -13.75 -2.29 23.83
C ARG A 344 -13.09 -1.34 22.83
N ALA A 345 -13.24 -1.60 21.53
CA ALA A 345 -12.73 -0.72 20.49
C ALA A 345 -13.30 0.70 20.59
N PHE A 346 -14.62 0.86 20.74
CA PHE A 346 -15.23 2.18 20.91
C PHE A 346 -14.77 2.89 22.19
N ALA A 347 -14.67 2.16 23.30
CA ALA A 347 -14.10 2.71 24.54
C ALA A 347 -12.64 3.18 24.33
N LEU A 348 -11.81 2.40 23.65
CA LEU A 348 -10.42 2.77 23.33
C LEU A 348 -10.33 3.98 22.38
N VAL A 349 -11.27 4.12 21.43
CA VAL A 349 -11.38 5.33 20.59
C VAL A 349 -11.67 6.56 21.46
N GLN A 350 -12.55 6.48 22.47
CA GLN A 350 -12.77 7.60 23.41
C GLN A 350 -11.51 7.99 24.19
N LEU A 351 -10.62 7.02 24.44
CA LEU A 351 -9.33 7.26 25.09
C LEU A 351 -8.27 7.82 24.14
N ASN A 352 -8.53 7.90 22.82
CA ASN A 352 -7.57 8.18 21.75
C ASN A 352 -6.47 7.09 21.62
N MET A 353 -6.78 5.85 21.99
CA MET A 353 -5.88 4.70 21.90
C MET A 353 -6.18 3.88 20.63
N ILE A 354 -6.02 4.52 19.47
CA ILE A 354 -6.48 4.02 18.17
C ILE A 354 -5.83 2.69 17.80
N ASP A 355 -4.54 2.49 18.08
CA ASP A 355 -3.83 1.24 17.77
C ASP A 355 -4.43 0.03 18.50
N MET A 356 -4.78 0.19 19.78
CA MET A 356 -5.41 -0.87 20.57
C MET A 356 -6.85 -1.12 20.09
N ALA A 357 -7.58 -0.05 19.76
CA ALA A 357 -8.92 -0.15 19.21
C ALA A 357 -8.94 -0.88 17.86
N GLU A 358 -7.93 -0.63 17.01
CA GLU A 358 -7.78 -1.30 15.72
C GLU A 358 -7.55 -2.81 15.92
N LEU A 359 -6.71 -3.20 16.88
CA LEU A 359 -6.46 -4.61 17.19
C LEU A 359 -7.73 -5.35 17.63
N GLU A 360 -8.59 -4.70 18.42
CA GLU A 360 -9.90 -5.24 18.81
C GLU A 360 -10.81 -5.50 17.60
N LEU A 361 -10.90 -4.55 16.67
CA LEU A 361 -11.71 -4.71 15.46
C LEU A 361 -11.12 -5.78 14.51
N ARG A 362 -9.79 -5.88 14.41
CA ARG A 362 -9.12 -6.98 13.68
C ARG A 362 -9.40 -8.34 14.30
N LYS A 363 -9.50 -8.40 15.62
CA LYS A 363 -9.85 -9.63 16.36
C LYS A 363 -11.32 -10.02 16.22
N LEU A 364 -12.19 -9.03 16.00
CA LEU A 364 -13.61 -9.23 15.73
C LEU A 364 -13.86 -9.76 14.31
N TYR A 365 -13.18 -9.19 13.30
CA TYR A 365 -13.50 -9.38 11.87
C TYR A 365 -13.77 -10.83 11.43
N PRO A 366 -12.92 -11.84 11.75
CA PRO A 366 -13.12 -13.20 11.25
C PRO A 366 -14.39 -13.91 11.78
N ARG A 367 -14.99 -13.37 12.86
CA ARG A 367 -16.21 -13.88 13.49
C ARG A 367 -17.42 -12.97 13.21
N LEU A 368 -17.21 -11.89 12.46
CA LEU A 368 -18.26 -10.94 12.12
C LEU A 368 -19.12 -11.52 10.98
N ASP A 369 -20.42 -11.25 11.01
CA ASP A 369 -21.29 -11.49 9.87
C ASP A 369 -20.73 -10.75 8.63
N PRO A 370 -20.48 -11.42 7.49
CA PRO A 370 -19.94 -10.78 6.28
C PRO A 370 -20.74 -9.54 5.83
N ALA A 371 -22.06 -9.52 6.05
CA ALA A 371 -22.90 -8.37 5.72
C ALA A 371 -22.56 -7.10 6.52
N MET A 372 -21.91 -7.24 7.68
CA MET A 372 -21.45 -6.13 8.53
C MET A 372 -20.09 -5.57 8.10
N GLY A 373 -19.42 -6.18 7.11
CA GLY A 373 -18.12 -5.75 6.61
C GLY A 373 -18.07 -4.27 6.17
N PRO A 374 -18.99 -3.79 5.32
CA PRO A 374 -19.04 -2.38 4.93
C PRO A 374 -19.28 -1.43 6.12
N ALA A 375 -20.10 -1.82 7.09
CA ALA A 375 -20.31 -1.03 8.31
C ALA A 375 -19.05 -0.99 9.19
N LEU A 376 -18.30 -2.08 9.29
CA LEU A 376 -16.98 -2.09 9.97
C LEU A 376 -15.98 -1.19 9.25
N LEU A 377 -15.98 -1.19 7.91
CA LEU A 377 -15.15 -0.28 7.11
C LEU A 377 -15.49 1.19 7.41
N ALA A 378 -16.77 1.54 7.50
CA ALA A 378 -17.20 2.89 7.89
C ALA A 378 -16.75 3.26 9.31
N ILE A 379 -16.84 2.33 10.27
CA ILE A 379 -16.35 2.51 11.64
C ILE A 379 -14.84 2.77 11.65
N ALA A 380 -14.05 1.92 10.98
CA ALA A 380 -12.60 2.05 10.91
C ALA A 380 -12.18 3.40 10.31
N GLY A 381 -12.86 3.83 9.23
CA GLY A 381 -12.61 5.13 8.61
C GLY A 381 -12.91 6.30 9.54
N ARG A 382 -14.06 6.29 10.24
CA ARG A 382 -14.46 7.34 11.21
C ARG A 382 -13.58 7.38 12.46
N ALA A 383 -13.01 6.23 12.84
CA ALA A 383 -12.08 6.10 13.95
C ALA A 383 -10.61 6.40 13.58
N ASN A 384 -10.34 6.89 12.36
CA ASN A 384 -9.00 7.21 11.88
C ASN A 384 -8.03 6.00 11.86
N MET A 385 -8.56 4.78 11.66
CA MET A 385 -7.79 3.54 11.57
C MET A 385 -7.39 3.28 10.12
N ALA A 386 -6.46 4.08 9.58
CA ALA A 386 -6.12 4.03 8.15
C ALA A 386 -5.62 2.64 7.69
N GLY A 387 -4.80 1.95 8.51
CA GLY A 387 -4.30 0.61 8.18
C GLY A 387 -5.41 -0.42 8.07
N LEU A 388 -6.30 -0.47 9.06
CA LEU A 388 -7.48 -1.35 9.02
C LEU A 388 -8.46 -0.97 7.91
N THR A 389 -8.68 0.33 7.67
CA THR A 389 -9.56 0.83 6.61
C THR A 389 -9.10 0.32 5.24
N LEU A 390 -7.81 0.45 4.94
CA LEU A 390 -7.21 -0.07 3.72
C LEU A 390 -7.33 -1.58 3.61
N ARG A 391 -7.05 -2.29 4.70
CA ARG A 391 -7.13 -3.75 4.74
C ARG A 391 -8.54 -4.27 4.50
N LEU A 392 -9.54 -3.70 5.19
CA LEU A 392 -10.95 -4.05 5.03
C LEU A 392 -11.45 -3.74 3.62
N ALA A 393 -11.14 -2.56 3.08
CA ALA A 393 -11.57 -2.19 1.74
C ALA A 393 -11.02 -3.15 0.67
N SER A 394 -9.75 -3.55 0.81
CA SER A 394 -9.15 -4.56 -0.06
C SER A 394 -9.81 -5.93 0.10
N ARG A 395 -10.07 -6.35 1.35
CA ARG A 395 -10.66 -7.65 1.64
C ARG A 395 -12.08 -7.76 1.09
N LEU A 396 -12.91 -6.74 1.36
CA LEU A 396 -14.28 -6.66 0.88
C LEU A 396 -14.35 -6.62 -0.63
N GLN A 397 -13.40 -5.95 -1.30
CA GLN A 397 -13.31 -6.00 -2.76
C GLN A 397 -13.09 -7.42 -3.28
N THR A 398 -12.23 -8.20 -2.63
CA THR A 398 -12.02 -9.61 -2.98
C THR A 398 -13.24 -10.48 -2.67
N GLU A 399 -13.93 -10.23 -1.55
CA GLU A 399 -15.07 -11.04 -1.10
C GLU A 399 -16.38 -10.72 -1.85
N THR A 400 -16.61 -9.47 -2.24
CA THR A 400 -17.89 -8.98 -2.78
C THR A 400 -17.80 -8.51 -4.24
N GLY A 401 -16.59 -8.24 -4.74
CA GLY A 401 -16.37 -7.55 -6.02
C GLY A 401 -16.63 -6.03 -5.97
N GLU A 402 -17.23 -5.51 -4.89
CA GLU A 402 -17.51 -4.09 -4.73
C GLU A 402 -16.24 -3.32 -4.35
N ARG A 403 -16.05 -2.15 -4.97
CA ARG A 403 -14.86 -1.34 -4.74
C ARG A 403 -15.14 -0.15 -3.84
N PHE A 404 -14.58 -0.19 -2.63
CA PHE A 404 -14.66 0.88 -1.65
C PHE A 404 -13.48 1.87 -1.79
N THR A 405 -13.56 2.79 -2.75
CA THR A 405 -12.43 3.69 -3.10
C THR A 405 -11.98 4.56 -1.92
N LEU A 406 -12.90 5.10 -1.12
CA LEU A 406 -12.53 5.86 0.08
C LEU A 406 -11.77 5.03 1.11
N GLY A 407 -12.07 3.72 1.18
CA GLY A 407 -11.35 2.79 2.03
C GLY A 407 -9.98 2.39 1.47
N LEU A 408 -9.86 2.26 0.14
CA LEU A 408 -8.60 1.92 -0.53
C LEU A 408 -7.56 3.05 -0.55
N PHE A 409 -7.96 4.28 -0.25
CA PHE A 409 -7.11 5.48 -0.27
C PHE A 409 -7.32 6.34 0.99
N PRO A 410 -7.24 5.78 2.21
CA PRO A 410 -7.64 6.50 3.43
C PRO A 410 -6.85 7.80 3.62
N MET A 411 -7.45 8.77 4.32
CA MET A 411 -6.85 10.08 4.64
C MET A 411 -6.71 10.20 6.15
N PRO A 412 -5.64 9.66 6.75
CA PRO A 412 -5.43 9.75 8.18
C PRO A 412 -5.23 11.20 8.64
N HIS A 413 -5.51 11.45 9.92
CA HIS A 413 -5.33 12.76 10.57
C HIS A 413 -3.93 12.96 11.17
N TRP A 414 -2.96 12.11 10.82
CA TRP A 414 -1.58 12.34 11.24
C TRP A 414 -1.02 13.55 10.49
N GLU A 415 -0.36 14.43 11.22
CA GLU A 415 0.27 15.64 10.66
C GLU A 415 1.68 15.79 11.25
N PRO A 416 2.66 16.23 10.45
CA PRO A 416 3.92 16.70 10.99
C PRO A 416 3.68 17.84 12.00
N PRO A 417 4.43 17.93 13.11
CA PRO A 417 4.32 19.05 14.05
C PRO A 417 4.51 20.43 13.39
N GLU A 418 5.35 20.50 12.34
CA GLU A 418 5.59 21.71 11.54
C GLU A 418 4.55 21.96 10.43
N GLY A 419 3.56 21.07 10.28
CA GLY A 419 2.62 21.06 9.18
C GLY A 419 3.17 20.45 7.89
N PHE A 420 2.32 20.38 6.87
CA PHE A 420 2.68 19.81 5.57
C PHE A 420 3.45 20.81 4.70
N THR A 421 4.66 20.45 4.28
CA THR A 421 5.45 21.16 3.27
C THR A 421 5.52 20.40 1.94
N VAL A 422 5.28 19.08 1.98
CA VAL A 422 5.07 18.23 0.80
C VAL A 422 3.60 17.86 0.74
N ASP A 423 3.04 17.72 -0.46
CA ASP A 423 1.62 17.43 -0.62
C ASP A 423 1.23 16.14 0.11
N ARG A 424 0.13 16.20 0.87
CA ARG A 424 -0.50 15.06 1.54
C ARG A 424 -0.70 13.88 0.58
N ALA A 425 -1.07 14.16 -0.67
CA ALA A 425 -1.25 13.14 -1.70
C ALA A 425 0.02 12.30 -1.95
N LEU A 426 1.19 12.93 -1.94
CA LEU A 426 2.48 12.24 -2.17
C LEU A 426 2.94 11.50 -0.91
N LEU A 427 2.81 12.12 0.27
CA LEU A 427 3.19 11.45 1.52
C LEU A 427 2.30 10.22 1.77
N PHE A 428 0.98 10.35 1.59
CA PHE A 428 0.05 9.24 1.75
C PHE A 428 0.24 8.15 0.69
N SER A 429 0.64 8.50 -0.54
CA SER A 429 0.92 7.49 -1.56
C SER A 429 2.15 6.65 -1.23
N ILE A 430 3.20 7.26 -0.66
CA ILE A 430 4.40 6.58 -0.15
C ILE A 430 4.04 5.75 1.08
N MET A 431 3.40 6.32 2.10
CA MET A 431 2.98 5.61 3.32
C MET A 431 2.12 4.38 3.01
N ARG A 432 1.17 4.52 2.08
CA ARG A 432 0.33 3.42 1.61
C ARG A 432 1.16 2.25 1.07
N GLN A 433 2.25 2.54 0.36
CA GLN A 433 3.10 1.52 -0.24
C GLN A 433 4.15 0.95 0.73
N GLU A 434 4.68 1.78 1.62
CA GLU A 434 5.74 1.41 2.56
C GLU A 434 5.22 0.61 3.75
N SER A 435 4.22 1.13 4.46
CA SER A 435 3.70 0.52 5.70
C SER A 435 2.27 0.01 5.59
N GLY A 436 1.54 0.41 4.53
CA GLY A 436 0.10 0.22 4.49
C GLY A 436 -0.61 0.96 5.62
N PHE A 437 -0.05 2.10 6.05
CA PHE A 437 -0.49 2.91 7.19
C PHE A 437 -0.32 2.28 8.57
N ASP A 438 0.55 1.28 8.72
CA ASP A 438 0.91 0.74 10.03
C ASP A 438 2.05 1.54 10.65
N ALA A 439 1.73 2.36 11.66
CA ALA A 439 2.72 3.14 12.41
C ALA A 439 3.75 2.28 13.16
N ARG A 440 3.46 1.01 13.40
CA ARG A 440 4.35 0.08 14.10
C ARG A 440 5.14 -0.83 13.15
N ALA A 441 5.03 -0.60 11.84
CA ALA A 441 5.70 -1.40 10.82
C ALA A 441 7.22 -1.42 11.01
N GLN A 442 7.81 -2.61 10.94
CA GLN A 442 9.25 -2.84 11.02
C GLN A 442 9.67 -3.82 9.93
N SER A 443 10.57 -3.41 9.04
CA SER A 443 11.11 -4.29 8.01
C SER A 443 12.23 -5.19 8.54
N GLY A 444 12.52 -6.28 7.84
CA GLY A 444 13.66 -7.16 8.15
C GLY A 444 15.03 -6.47 8.00
N SER A 445 15.11 -5.42 7.19
CA SER A 445 16.32 -4.58 7.04
C SER A 445 16.42 -3.48 8.10
N GLY A 446 15.37 -3.28 8.91
CA GLY A 446 15.36 -2.34 10.03
C GLY A 446 14.68 -0.99 9.76
N ALA A 447 13.95 -0.83 8.64
CA ALA A 447 13.11 0.33 8.36
C ALA A 447 11.90 0.40 9.31
N ARG A 448 11.45 1.61 9.67
CA ARG A 448 10.47 1.80 10.76
C ARG A 448 9.38 2.82 10.46
N GLY A 449 8.19 2.54 10.99
CA GLY A 449 7.06 3.45 11.03
C GLY A 449 6.34 3.64 9.70
N LEU A 450 5.49 4.66 9.66
CA LEU A 450 4.58 4.96 8.55
C LEU A 450 5.28 5.11 7.20
N MET A 451 6.42 5.78 7.19
CA MET A 451 7.22 6.11 6.01
C MET A 451 8.39 5.13 5.81
N GLN A 452 8.51 4.08 6.63
CA GLN A 452 9.59 3.09 6.61
C GLN A 452 10.99 3.72 6.52
N LEU A 453 11.28 4.65 7.42
CA LEU A 453 12.59 5.28 7.47
C LEU A 453 13.64 4.33 8.04
N MET A 454 14.78 4.26 7.37
CA MET A 454 15.99 3.67 7.93
C MET A 454 16.53 4.57 9.04
N PRO A 455 17.00 4.04 10.18
CA PRO A 455 17.54 4.87 11.26
C PRO A 455 18.67 5.80 10.83
N GLN A 456 19.52 5.38 9.88
CA GLN A 456 20.59 6.21 9.33
C GLN A 456 20.06 7.36 8.46
N THR A 457 19.01 7.12 7.67
CA THR A 457 18.33 8.17 6.89
C THR A 457 17.63 9.16 7.81
N ALA A 458 16.95 8.67 8.85
CA ALA A 458 16.34 9.51 9.86
C ALA A 458 17.39 10.40 10.56
N LEU A 459 18.55 9.84 10.93
CA LEU A 459 19.65 10.60 11.51
C LEU A 459 20.22 11.65 10.55
N PHE A 460 20.35 11.31 9.27
CA PHE A 460 20.86 12.22 8.23
C PHE A 460 19.95 13.45 8.00
N ILE A 461 18.63 13.26 8.10
CA ILE A 461 17.62 14.30 7.82
C ILE A 461 17.16 15.04 9.09
N ALA A 462 17.35 14.45 10.27
CA ALA A 462 16.99 15.08 11.52
C ALA A 462 17.78 16.37 11.75
N THR A 463 17.13 17.37 12.33
CA THR A 463 17.82 18.52 12.92
C THR A 463 18.45 18.08 14.25
N ASP A 464 19.53 18.75 14.68
CA ASP A 464 20.41 18.28 15.77
C ASP A 464 19.74 17.94 17.11
N ARG A 465 18.48 18.33 17.32
CA ARG A 465 17.73 18.12 18.57
C ARG A 465 16.56 17.15 18.46
N GLU A 466 16.12 16.79 17.25
CA GLU A 466 14.87 16.03 17.07
C GLU A 466 15.03 14.51 17.11
N TYR A 467 16.20 13.99 16.73
CA TYR A 467 16.45 12.55 16.71
C TYR A 467 17.86 12.14 17.17
N ASN A 468 18.76 13.10 17.44
CA ASN A 468 20.06 12.81 18.01
C ASN A 468 19.93 12.26 19.44
N GLY A 469 20.45 11.04 19.67
CA GLY A 469 20.39 10.36 20.97
C GLY A 469 19.05 9.68 21.30
N ARG A 470 18.11 9.64 20.34
CA ARG A 470 16.82 8.96 20.47
C ARG A 470 16.90 7.46 20.20
N ASP A 471 15.96 6.69 20.73
CA ASP A 471 15.88 5.26 20.47
C ASP A 471 15.27 5.03 19.07
N ARG A 472 15.63 3.91 18.44
CA ARG A 472 15.03 3.49 17.18
C ARG A 472 13.51 3.27 17.31
N SER A 473 12.98 3.03 18.52
CA SER A 473 11.54 2.95 18.77
C SER A 473 10.82 4.29 18.60
N ASP A 474 11.52 5.42 18.70
CA ASP A 474 10.91 6.74 18.52
C ASP A 474 10.41 6.94 17.07
N LEU A 475 10.98 6.23 16.09
CA LEU A 475 10.48 6.21 14.72
C LEU A 475 9.12 5.51 14.56
N LEU A 476 8.58 4.89 15.61
CA LEU A 476 7.21 4.37 15.62
C LEU A 476 6.18 5.44 16.01
N ASP A 477 6.62 6.61 16.48
CA ASP A 477 5.74 7.76 16.65
C ASP A 477 5.29 8.29 15.26
N PRO A 478 3.98 8.30 14.96
CA PRO A 478 3.47 8.72 13.66
C PRO A 478 3.90 10.13 13.23
N GLN A 479 3.89 11.09 14.16
CA GLN A 479 4.13 12.49 13.85
C GLN A 479 5.61 12.74 13.55
N LEU A 480 6.51 12.21 14.39
CA LEU A 480 7.95 12.27 14.15
C LEU A 480 8.34 11.56 12.86
N ASN A 481 7.80 10.35 12.62
CA ASN A 481 8.11 9.59 11.42
C ASN A 481 7.66 10.31 10.15
N LEU A 482 6.47 10.92 10.18
CA LEU A 482 5.95 11.70 9.07
C LEU A 482 6.73 13.00 8.83
N ALA A 483 7.14 13.70 9.90
CA ALA A 483 7.98 14.89 9.80
C ALA A 483 9.34 14.60 9.15
N LEU A 484 10.05 13.58 9.65
CA LEU A 484 11.33 13.16 9.07
C LEU A 484 11.17 12.64 7.64
N GLY A 485 10.09 11.90 7.37
CA GLY A 485 9.79 11.38 6.04
C GLY A 485 9.51 12.48 5.03
N GLN A 486 8.72 13.47 5.41
CA GLN A 486 8.46 14.67 4.60
C GLN A 486 9.75 15.39 4.25
N ARG A 487 10.64 15.62 5.21
CA ARG A 487 11.93 16.27 4.96
C ARG A 487 12.83 15.45 4.04
N TYR A 488 12.81 14.12 4.16
CA TYR A 488 13.56 13.27 3.25
C TYR A 488 13.01 13.34 1.82
N VAL A 489 11.68 13.34 1.65
CA VAL A 489 11.04 13.53 0.34
C VAL A 489 11.41 14.91 -0.24
N GLN A 490 11.35 15.97 0.57
CA GLN A 490 11.77 17.31 0.14
C GLN A 490 13.24 17.35 -0.27
N HIS A 491 14.14 16.74 0.51
CA HIS A 491 15.55 16.61 0.16
C HIS A 491 15.77 15.93 -1.19
N LEU A 492 14.98 14.91 -1.52
CA LEU A 492 15.04 14.23 -2.82
C LEU A 492 14.47 15.10 -3.96
N ILE A 493 13.40 15.86 -3.71
CA ILE A 493 12.83 16.81 -4.68
C ILE A 493 13.88 17.87 -5.05
N ASP A 494 14.57 18.42 -4.04
CA ASP A 494 15.58 19.48 -4.19
C ASP A 494 16.94 18.95 -4.70
N HIS A 495 17.08 17.63 -4.82
CA HIS A 495 18.31 17.02 -5.30
C HIS A 495 18.53 17.41 -6.77
N ALA A 496 19.56 18.22 -7.05
CA ALA A 496 19.80 18.82 -8.36
C ALA A 496 19.79 17.81 -9.54
N PRO A 497 20.39 16.61 -9.45
CA PRO A 497 20.28 15.58 -10.49
C PRO A 497 18.85 15.14 -10.83
N PHE A 498 17.88 15.33 -9.93
CA PHE A 498 16.48 14.99 -10.15
C PHE A 498 15.64 16.23 -10.50
N SER A 499 16.00 17.40 -9.97
CA SER A 499 15.33 18.68 -10.26
C SER A 499 13.80 18.60 -10.12
N GLY A 500 13.28 17.86 -9.12
CA GLY A 500 11.85 17.64 -8.93
C GLY A 500 11.19 16.60 -9.84
N ASN A 501 11.94 15.82 -10.63
CA ASN A 501 11.38 14.73 -11.43
C ASN A 501 10.74 13.64 -10.54
N LEU A 502 9.43 13.47 -10.65
CA LEU A 502 8.63 12.62 -9.76
C LEU A 502 9.08 11.16 -9.80
N PHE A 503 9.41 10.62 -10.98
CA PHE A 503 9.87 9.23 -11.10
C PHE A 503 11.21 9.02 -10.40
N LEU A 504 12.15 9.96 -10.57
CA LEU A 504 13.47 9.86 -9.95
C LEU A 504 13.41 10.05 -8.43
N VAL A 505 12.58 10.97 -7.95
CA VAL A 505 12.33 11.18 -6.52
C VAL A 505 11.78 9.91 -5.88
N VAL A 506 10.70 9.34 -6.44
CA VAL A 506 10.05 8.14 -5.89
C VAL A 506 10.98 6.92 -5.99
N ALA A 507 11.71 6.76 -7.09
CA ALA A 507 12.69 5.68 -7.23
C ALA A 507 13.82 5.83 -6.20
N SER A 508 14.28 7.05 -5.94
CA SER A 508 15.38 7.33 -5.01
C SER A 508 14.96 7.19 -3.55
N TYR A 509 13.69 7.38 -3.24
CA TYR A 509 13.15 7.08 -1.91
C TYR A 509 13.36 5.60 -1.57
N ASN A 510 13.01 4.70 -2.50
CA ASN A 510 13.11 3.25 -2.30
C ASN A 510 14.53 2.70 -2.50
N ALA A 511 15.24 3.11 -3.56
CA ALA A 511 16.53 2.54 -3.94
C ALA A 511 17.74 3.37 -3.52
N GLY A 512 17.53 4.60 -3.03
CA GLY A 512 18.59 5.57 -2.77
C GLY A 512 19.03 6.33 -4.04
N PRO A 513 19.39 7.62 -3.91
CA PRO A 513 19.73 8.48 -5.04
C PRO A 513 20.95 8.00 -5.83
N GLY A 514 21.93 7.37 -5.17
CA GLY A 514 23.12 6.83 -5.82
C GLY A 514 22.84 5.69 -6.81
N ASN A 515 21.86 4.82 -6.50
CA ASN A 515 21.46 3.74 -7.42
C ASN A 515 20.70 4.31 -8.61
N VAL A 516 19.75 5.22 -8.37
CA VAL A 516 18.98 5.87 -9.45
C VAL A 516 19.88 6.67 -10.38
N GLY A 517 20.82 7.44 -9.84
CA GLY A 517 21.81 8.16 -10.64
C GLY A 517 22.71 7.25 -11.48
N ARG A 518 22.99 6.03 -11.02
CA ARG A 518 23.69 5.00 -11.81
C ARG A 518 22.81 4.47 -12.93
N TRP A 519 21.57 4.07 -12.62
CA TRP A 519 20.64 3.54 -13.61
C TRP A 519 20.30 4.53 -14.72
N MET A 520 20.16 5.82 -14.40
CA MET A 520 19.98 6.88 -15.40
C MET A 520 21.14 6.97 -16.42
N LYS A 521 22.32 6.47 -16.08
CA LYS A 521 23.49 6.47 -16.98
C LYS A 521 23.65 5.15 -17.73
N GLU A 522 23.38 4.03 -17.05
CA GLU A 522 23.68 2.69 -17.57
C GLU A 522 22.56 2.07 -18.40
N VAL A 523 21.30 2.44 -18.14
CA VAL A 523 20.14 1.84 -18.79
C VAL A 523 19.84 2.53 -20.12
N ASP A 524 19.67 1.77 -21.21
CA ASP A 524 19.11 2.33 -22.46
C ASP A 524 17.61 2.60 -22.30
N HIS A 525 17.28 3.81 -21.89
CA HIS A 525 15.90 4.27 -21.75
C HIS A 525 15.47 5.24 -22.86
N ARG A 526 16.34 5.58 -23.83
CA ARG A 526 16.01 6.44 -25.00
C ARG A 526 15.36 7.77 -24.66
N ASN A 527 15.67 8.34 -23.49
CA ASN A 527 15.00 9.50 -22.94
C ASN A 527 13.46 9.35 -22.81
N ASP A 528 12.95 8.12 -22.78
CA ASP A 528 11.55 7.79 -22.55
C ASP A 528 11.34 7.46 -21.06
N PRO A 529 10.50 8.23 -20.34
CA PRO A 529 10.29 8.05 -18.90
C PRO A 529 9.66 6.70 -18.56
N LEU A 530 8.81 6.15 -19.43
CA LEU A 530 8.18 4.85 -19.22
C LEU A 530 9.16 3.73 -19.51
N LEU A 531 9.97 3.84 -20.56
CA LEU A 531 11.02 2.86 -20.84
C LEU A 531 12.06 2.85 -19.72
N PHE A 532 12.37 4.01 -19.12
CA PHE A 532 13.24 4.08 -17.94
C PHE A 532 12.66 3.27 -16.79
N ILE A 533 11.41 3.51 -16.38
CA ILE A 533 10.75 2.72 -15.34
C ILE A 533 10.86 1.23 -15.66
N GLU A 534 10.50 0.83 -16.87
CA GLU A 534 10.48 -0.59 -17.24
C GLU A 534 11.85 -1.26 -17.24
N SER A 535 12.90 -0.45 -17.30
CA SER A 535 14.29 -0.89 -17.41
C SER A 535 15.11 -0.71 -16.13
N ILE A 536 14.51 -0.23 -15.03
CA ILE A 536 15.16 -0.23 -13.72
C ILE A 536 15.48 -1.68 -13.32
N PRO A 537 16.75 -2.02 -13.01
CA PRO A 537 17.14 -3.39 -12.66
C PRO A 537 16.44 -3.94 -11.42
N SER A 538 16.18 -3.09 -10.42
CA SER A 538 15.43 -3.46 -9.22
C SER A 538 13.94 -3.62 -9.53
N ARG A 539 13.46 -4.88 -9.57
CA ARG A 539 12.02 -5.17 -9.74
C ARG A 539 11.17 -4.53 -8.63
N GLU A 540 11.65 -4.55 -7.39
CA GLU A 540 10.97 -3.93 -6.25
C GLU A 540 10.77 -2.43 -6.51
N THR A 541 11.82 -1.73 -6.93
CA THR A 541 11.77 -0.29 -7.21
C THR A 541 10.88 0.04 -8.40
N ARG A 542 10.86 -0.78 -9.47
CA ARG A 542 9.91 -0.62 -10.59
C ARG A 542 8.47 -0.61 -10.11
N MET A 543 8.09 -1.62 -9.33
CA MET A 543 6.74 -1.73 -8.79
C MET A 543 6.44 -0.61 -7.80
N PHE A 544 7.43 -0.21 -7.00
CA PHE A 544 7.29 0.89 -6.06
C PHE A 544 6.94 2.20 -6.78
N VAL A 545 7.70 2.55 -7.83
CA VAL A 545 7.45 3.77 -8.63
C VAL A 545 6.06 3.76 -9.23
N GLU A 546 5.66 2.69 -9.92
CA GLU A 546 4.34 2.60 -10.55
C GLU A 546 3.21 2.71 -9.54
N ARG A 547 3.33 2.04 -8.39
CA ARG A 547 2.29 2.04 -7.36
C ARG A 547 2.21 3.38 -6.65
N VAL A 548 3.33 3.95 -6.22
CA VAL A 548 3.34 5.25 -5.53
C VAL A 548 2.82 6.35 -6.44
N VAL A 549 3.21 6.35 -7.72
CA VAL A 549 2.72 7.37 -8.66
C VAL A 549 1.24 7.18 -9.00
N ALA A 550 0.79 5.95 -9.26
CA ALA A 550 -0.65 5.69 -9.47
C ALA A 550 -1.48 6.07 -8.22
N ASN A 551 -0.96 5.78 -7.03
CA ASN A 551 -1.58 6.17 -5.76
C ASN A 551 -1.59 7.70 -5.62
N PHE A 552 -0.50 8.39 -5.96
CA PHE A 552 -0.40 9.84 -5.90
C PHE A 552 -1.47 10.50 -6.79
N TRP A 553 -1.57 10.08 -8.06
CA TRP A 553 -2.61 10.58 -8.96
C TRP A 553 -4.02 10.28 -8.45
N THR A 554 -4.23 9.09 -7.88
CA THR A 554 -5.54 8.74 -7.30
C THR A 554 -5.87 9.59 -6.05
N TYR A 555 -4.89 9.88 -5.20
CA TYR A 555 -5.05 10.80 -4.08
C TYR A 555 -5.35 12.22 -4.55
N ARG A 556 -4.67 12.72 -5.58
CA ARG A 556 -4.98 14.01 -6.22
C ARG A 556 -6.42 14.04 -6.70
N MET A 557 -6.87 13.01 -7.44
CA MET A 557 -8.25 12.90 -7.91
C MET A 557 -9.26 12.87 -6.74
N ARG A 558 -8.99 12.09 -5.69
CA ARG A 558 -9.82 12.06 -4.47
C ARG A 558 -9.93 13.43 -3.81
N LEU A 559 -8.86 14.21 -3.83
CA LEU A 559 -8.78 15.56 -3.25
C LEU A 559 -9.28 16.66 -4.21
N GLY A 560 -9.74 16.32 -5.43
CA GLY A 560 -10.13 17.30 -6.44
C GLY A 560 -8.97 18.16 -6.95
N GLN A 561 -7.73 17.66 -6.88
CA GLN A 561 -6.52 18.38 -7.25
C GLN A 561 -6.06 18.02 -8.68
N PRO A 562 -5.49 18.98 -9.44
CA PRO A 562 -4.89 18.70 -10.73
C PRO A 562 -3.68 17.75 -10.62
N SER A 563 -3.30 17.11 -11.73
CA SER A 563 -2.15 16.19 -11.79
C SER A 563 -1.27 16.42 -13.04
N PRO A 564 -0.53 17.56 -13.11
CA PRO A 564 0.44 17.86 -14.18
C PRO A 564 1.32 16.69 -14.60
N SER A 565 1.86 15.96 -13.62
CA SER A 565 2.70 14.79 -13.86
C SER A 565 1.99 13.66 -14.61
N LEU A 566 0.68 13.46 -14.42
CA LEU A 566 -0.09 12.48 -15.18
C LEU A 566 -0.23 12.90 -16.64
N GLU A 567 -0.46 14.20 -16.88
CA GLU A 567 -0.55 14.75 -18.23
C GLU A 567 0.79 14.69 -18.96
N GLN A 568 1.88 15.08 -18.29
CA GLN A 568 3.24 15.01 -18.81
C GLN A 568 3.57 13.58 -19.26
N VAL A 569 3.35 12.57 -18.41
CA VAL A 569 3.65 11.17 -18.76
C VAL A 569 2.75 10.66 -19.89
N ALA A 570 1.46 10.99 -19.87
CA ALA A 570 0.54 10.61 -20.95
C ALA A 570 0.94 11.23 -22.30
N SER A 571 1.60 12.40 -22.29
CA SER A 571 2.17 13.06 -23.47
C SER A 571 3.61 12.62 -23.81
N GLY A 572 4.18 11.66 -23.07
CA GLY A 572 5.54 11.16 -23.29
C GLY A 572 6.66 12.01 -22.69
N GLN A 573 6.32 12.97 -21.82
CA GLN A 573 7.27 13.82 -21.11
C GLN A 573 7.63 13.24 -19.74
N TRP A 574 8.82 13.59 -19.24
CA TRP A 574 9.21 13.27 -17.87
C TRP A 574 8.30 13.99 -16.87
N PRO A 575 7.78 13.30 -15.84
CA PRO A 575 6.89 13.92 -14.86
C PRO A 575 7.69 14.77 -13.88
N MET A 576 7.25 16.02 -13.71
CA MET A 576 7.72 16.92 -12.68
C MET A 576 6.72 16.94 -11.52
N TYR A 577 7.23 16.89 -10.30
CA TYR A 577 6.43 17.14 -9.12
C TYR A 577 6.17 18.64 -9.00
N GLU A 578 4.88 19.00 -8.99
CA GLU A 578 4.41 20.36 -8.76
C GLU A 578 3.49 20.34 -7.55
N SER A 579 3.85 21.10 -6.50
CA SER A 579 3.06 21.13 -5.27
C SER A 579 1.66 21.68 -5.53
N PHE A 580 0.65 21.24 -4.79
CA PHE A 580 -0.70 21.78 -4.96
C PHE A 580 -0.72 23.29 -4.73
N GLU A 581 0.06 23.79 -3.77
CA GLU A 581 0.15 25.21 -3.48
C GLU A 581 0.65 26.01 -4.70
N ALA A 582 1.72 25.56 -5.35
CA ALA A 582 2.22 26.19 -6.58
C ALA A 582 1.19 26.18 -7.73
N LEU A 583 0.30 25.17 -7.76
CA LEU A 583 -0.73 25.02 -8.79
C LEU A 583 -1.94 25.93 -8.58
N LYS A 584 -2.23 26.35 -7.34
CA LYS A 584 -3.35 27.25 -7.04
C LYS A 584 -3.13 28.66 -7.57
N ASP A 585 -1.88 29.09 -7.62
CA ASP A 585 -1.48 30.45 -7.99
C ASP A 585 -1.33 30.65 -9.51
N LEU A 586 -1.51 29.59 -10.30
CA LEU A 586 -1.49 29.67 -11.76
C LEU A 586 -2.81 30.29 -12.27
N PRO A 587 -2.77 31.28 -13.19
CA PRO A 587 -3.97 31.83 -13.79
C PRO A 587 -4.77 30.72 -14.50
N ALA A 588 -6.11 30.79 -14.41
CA ALA A 588 -7.08 29.76 -14.78
C ALA A 588 -7.12 29.31 -16.26
N LYS A 589 -6.04 29.48 -17.05
CA LYS A 589 -5.90 29.01 -18.43
C LYS A 589 -5.29 27.61 -18.57
N VAL A 590 -5.05 26.90 -17.47
CA VAL A 590 -4.66 25.48 -17.48
C VAL A 590 -5.48 24.72 -16.43
N GLN A 591 -6.81 24.75 -16.57
CA GLN A 591 -7.66 23.72 -15.96
C GLN A 591 -8.28 22.90 -17.09
N PRO A 592 -8.31 21.56 -16.99
CA PRO A 592 -9.03 20.74 -17.97
C PRO A 592 -10.48 21.22 -18.02
N VAL A 593 -10.96 21.42 -19.24
CA VAL A 593 -12.31 21.93 -19.53
C VAL A 593 -13.32 21.08 -18.75
N SER A 594 -13.98 21.69 -17.77
CA SER A 594 -15.22 21.14 -17.23
C SER A 594 -16.26 21.23 -18.34
N LEU A 595 -16.47 20.14 -19.06
CA LEU A 595 -17.60 20.02 -19.99
C LEU A 595 -18.77 19.43 -19.21
N THR A 596 -19.46 20.32 -18.49
CA THR A 596 -20.84 20.06 -18.07
C THR A 596 -21.74 20.12 -19.31
N ARG A 597 -22.35 19.00 -19.66
CA ARG A 597 -23.72 18.94 -20.19
C ARG A 597 -24.43 17.69 -19.71
#